data_AF-A0AAX3UF89-F1
#
_entry.id   AF-A0AAX3UF89-F1
#
_cell.length_a   1.000
_cell.length_b   1.000
_cell.length_c   1.000
_cell.angle_alpha   90.00
_cell.angle_beta   90.00
_cell.angle_gamma   90.00
#
_symmetry.space_group_name_H-M   'P 1'
#
loop_
_entity.id
_entity.type
_entity.pdbx_description
1 polymer ?
#
loop_
_entity_poly.entity_id
_entity_poly.type
_entity_poly.pdbx_seq_one_letter_code
_entity_poly.pdbx_strand_id
1 'polypeptide(L)'
;MKKITLISATLLMSFLLAGCTAHHTEEHAVSQHSTSSSKKHPSTASKKFTNKIDLHKKYKGFKLATIPTQYRGTWYRANAYEKNATKLVITTHTINGAAAYQQTDPNLKLNRHSEKQNKEYSGNAVVVKSVNNSLKVRGFLDLVDLVYRPGQFKGQPCLFMSYGTNPKATNGAIFKDKSAALKYRKFDFSKVN
;
A
#
# COMPACT_ATOMS: atom_id res chain seq x y z
N MET A 1 51.59 -26.52 -5.65
CA MET A 1 52.22 -26.17 -6.94
C MET A 1 51.12 -25.87 -7.96
N LYS A 2 51.32 -24.80 -8.73
CA LYS A 2 50.49 -24.35 -9.86
C LYS A 2 50.35 -25.45 -10.92
N LYS A 3 49.20 -25.53 -11.61
CA LYS A 3 49.10 -25.23 -13.05
C LYS A 3 47.64 -25.19 -13.52
N ILE A 4 47.35 -24.09 -14.21
CA ILE A 4 46.15 -23.71 -14.95
C ILE A 4 46.41 -24.02 -16.42
N THR A 5 45.41 -24.51 -17.16
CA THR A 5 45.11 -24.14 -18.57
C THR A 5 43.74 -24.74 -18.96
N LEU A 6 42.65 -23.99 -19.30
CA LEU A 6 42.34 -23.21 -20.53
C LEU A 6 42.36 -24.16 -21.78
N ILE A 7 41.43 -24.24 -22.75
CA ILE A 7 40.57 -23.28 -23.51
C ILE A 7 39.55 -24.07 -24.38
N SER A 8 38.44 -23.41 -24.80
CA SER A 8 37.70 -23.56 -26.08
C SER A 8 36.65 -24.69 -26.20
N ALA A 9 35.52 -24.56 -26.92
CA ALA A 9 35.08 -23.61 -27.92
C ALA A 9 33.54 -23.55 -28.01
N THR A 10 33.05 -22.40 -28.48
CA THR A 10 31.72 -22.05 -28.99
C THR A 10 31.02 -23.12 -29.83
N LEU A 11 29.68 -23.20 -29.69
CA LEU A 11 28.80 -23.65 -30.78
C LEU A 11 27.63 -22.65 -30.94
N LEU A 12 27.77 -21.76 -31.93
CA LEU A 12 26.67 -21.10 -32.61
C LEU A 12 25.98 -22.15 -33.48
N MET A 13 24.64 -22.22 -33.43
CA MET A 13 23.87 -22.57 -34.62
C MET A 13 22.64 -21.68 -34.74
N SER A 14 22.75 -20.77 -35.70
CA SER A 14 21.67 -20.04 -36.34
C SER A 14 20.92 -20.97 -37.30
N PHE A 15 19.59 -20.98 -37.24
CA PHE A 15 18.74 -21.32 -38.37
C PHE A 15 17.85 -20.15 -38.74
N LEU A 16 17.77 -19.96 -40.05
CA LEU A 16 17.34 -18.79 -40.79
C LEU A 16 15.82 -18.71 -40.96
N LEU A 17 15.38 -17.46 -41.08
CA LEU A 17 14.26 -16.89 -41.84
C LEU A 17 13.24 -17.81 -42.53
N ALA A 18 11.96 -17.47 -42.34
CA ALA A 18 11.04 -17.18 -43.46
C ALA A 18 9.94 -16.23 -42.97
N GLY A 19 9.90 -15.03 -43.55
CA GLY A 19 8.71 -14.17 -43.52
C GLY A 19 7.86 -14.45 -44.75
N CYS A 20 6.54 -14.24 -44.62
CA CYS A 20 5.68 -13.81 -45.72
C CYS A 20 4.56 -12.94 -45.13
N THR A 21 4.48 -11.74 -45.68
CA THR A 21 3.47 -10.70 -45.48
C THR A 21 2.12 -11.08 -46.06
N ALA A 22 1.04 -10.58 -45.47
CA ALA A 22 -0.14 -10.16 -46.24
C ALA A 22 -0.35 -8.66 -45.97
N HIS A 23 0.08 -7.86 -46.95
CA HIS A 23 -0.33 -6.49 -47.12
C HIS A 23 -1.78 -6.47 -47.63
N HIS A 24 -2.61 -5.63 -47.03
CA HIS A 24 -3.63 -4.89 -47.77
C HIS A 24 -3.39 -3.40 -47.54
N THR A 25 -2.89 -2.77 -48.60
CA THR A 25 -2.93 -1.34 -48.95
C THR A 25 -4.40 -0.93 -49.08
N GLU A 26 -4.85 0.29 -48.72
CA GLU A 26 -4.69 1.58 -49.44
C GLU A 26 -4.97 2.73 -48.45
N GLU A 27 -4.04 3.69 -48.30
CA GLU A 27 -4.03 5.06 -48.89
C GLU A 27 -5.10 5.99 -48.28
N HIS A 28 -4.89 7.23 -47.83
CA HIS A 28 -3.86 8.28 -47.87
C HIS A 28 -3.94 9.01 -46.49
N ALA A 29 -3.15 9.98 -46.02
CA ALA A 29 -2.30 10.98 -46.66
C ALA A 29 -1.29 11.53 -45.63
N VAL A 30 -0.24 12.12 -46.19
CA VAL A 30 0.92 12.81 -45.61
C VAL A 30 0.56 13.89 -44.57
N SER A 31 1.27 13.92 -43.43
CA SER A 31 2.04 15.11 -42.99
C SER A 31 2.87 14.83 -41.73
N GLN A 32 4.16 15.16 -41.82
CA GLN A 32 5.12 15.28 -40.74
C GLN A 32 4.70 16.44 -39.80
N HIS A 33 4.69 16.22 -38.48
CA HIS A 33 5.52 17.00 -37.55
C HIS A 33 5.45 16.47 -36.12
N SER A 34 6.61 16.53 -35.47
CA SER A 34 6.91 16.17 -34.09
C SER A 34 6.03 16.88 -33.05
N THR A 35 5.55 16.16 -32.03
CA THR A 35 5.62 16.60 -30.63
C THR A 35 5.25 15.47 -29.68
N SER A 36 6.20 15.11 -28.83
CA SER A 36 6.03 14.26 -27.67
C SER A 36 4.95 14.82 -26.74
N SER A 37 3.80 14.16 -26.62
CA SER A 37 2.89 14.36 -25.50
C SER A 37 2.80 13.07 -24.70
N SER A 38 3.58 13.02 -23.63
CA SER A 38 3.37 12.05 -22.56
C SER A 38 1.97 12.26 -22.01
N LYS A 39 1.08 11.27 -22.23
CA LYS A 39 -0.23 11.23 -21.57
C LYS A 39 0.03 11.19 -20.06
N LYS A 40 -0.10 12.34 -19.40
CA LYS A 40 -0.16 12.44 -17.94
C LYS A 40 -1.37 11.62 -17.51
N HIS A 41 -1.12 10.43 -16.96
CA HIS A 41 -2.12 9.77 -16.13
C HIS A 41 -2.56 10.79 -15.07
N PRO A 42 -3.84 11.15 -15.00
CA PRO A 42 -4.30 12.03 -13.94
C PRO A 42 -4.03 11.27 -12.64
N SER A 43 -3.09 11.78 -11.84
CA SER A 43 -2.97 11.39 -10.45
C SER A 43 -4.36 11.53 -9.86
N THR A 44 -4.97 10.40 -9.49
CA THR A 44 -6.22 10.39 -8.73
C THR A 44 -5.91 11.10 -7.42
N ALA A 45 -6.07 12.42 -7.42
CA ALA A 45 -6.12 13.22 -6.22
C ALA A 45 -7.22 12.56 -5.39
N SER A 46 -6.84 11.95 -4.27
CA SER A 46 -7.79 11.40 -3.33
C SER A 46 -8.74 12.55 -3.00
N LYS A 47 -9.99 12.43 -3.45
CA LYS A 47 -11.04 13.37 -3.06
C LYS A 47 -10.96 13.45 -1.54
N LYS A 48 -10.63 14.62 -0.98
CA LYS A 48 -10.79 14.89 0.44
C LYS A 48 -12.27 14.69 0.72
N PHE A 49 -12.63 13.51 1.19
CA PHE A 49 -13.97 13.24 1.69
C PHE A 49 -14.15 14.12 2.92
N THR A 50 -14.74 15.29 2.74
CA THR A 50 -15.30 16.11 3.82
C THR A 50 -16.67 15.59 4.24
N ASN A 51 -16.91 14.27 4.12
CA ASN A 51 -18.05 13.65 4.75
C ASN A 51 -17.74 13.60 6.24
N LYS A 52 -18.51 14.37 7.03
CA LYS A 52 -18.51 14.29 8.49
C LYS A 52 -18.62 12.81 8.89
N ILE A 53 -17.65 12.33 9.65
CA ILE A 53 -17.57 10.93 10.07
C ILE A 53 -18.69 10.70 11.07
N ASP A 54 -19.54 9.71 10.81
CA ASP A 54 -20.57 9.27 11.76
C ASP A 54 -20.05 8.08 12.57
N LEU A 55 -19.75 8.31 13.84
CA LEU A 55 -19.33 7.27 14.79
C LEU A 55 -20.50 6.44 15.33
N HIS A 56 -21.74 6.90 15.13
CA HIS A 56 -22.96 6.24 15.60
C HIS A 56 -23.58 5.33 14.54
N LYS A 57 -23.07 5.38 13.30
CA LYS A 57 -23.49 4.46 12.25
C LYS A 57 -23.28 3.02 12.70
N LYS A 58 -24.36 2.25 12.68
CA LYS A 58 -24.36 0.83 13.02
C LYS A 58 -24.07 0.01 11.77
N TYR A 59 -23.21 -0.99 11.94
CA TYR A 59 -22.83 -1.94 10.91
C TYR A 59 -23.10 -3.34 11.45
N LYS A 60 -23.93 -4.13 10.77
CA LYS A 60 -24.26 -5.48 11.22
C LYS A 60 -22.99 -6.33 11.36
N GLY A 61 -22.82 -6.98 12.51
CA GLY A 61 -21.62 -7.80 12.78
C GLY A 61 -20.36 -7.00 13.15
N PHE A 62 -20.49 -5.69 13.41
CA PHE A 62 -19.40 -4.82 13.86
C PHE A 62 -19.82 -3.95 15.04
N LYS A 63 -18.84 -3.55 15.85
CA LYS A 63 -18.98 -2.50 16.87
C LYS A 63 -17.87 -1.46 16.75
N LEU A 64 -18.17 -0.21 17.12
CA LEU A 64 -17.17 0.85 17.17
C LEU A 64 -16.01 0.40 18.07
N ALA A 65 -14.79 0.52 17.56
CA ALA A 65 -13.60 0.06 18.25
C ALA A 65 -12.96 1.18 19.08
N THR A 66 -12.32 0.80 20.18
CA THR A 66 -11.40 1.66 20.93
C THR A 66 -9.98 1.24 20.59
N ILE A 67 -9.26 2.10 19.86
CA ILE A 67 -7.87 1.84 19.47
C ILE A 67 -6.97 1.98 20.70
N PRO A 68 -6.04 1.05 20.99
CA PRO A 68 -5.15 1.17 22.15
C PRO A 68 -4.24 2.42 22.10
N THR A 69 -3.91 2.98 23.26
CA THR A 69 -3.22 4.27 23.39
C THR A 69 -1.85 4.32 22.70
N GLN A 70 -1.12 3.22 22.69
CA GLN A 70 0.20 3.12 22.07
C GLN A 70 0.21 3.37 20.54
N TYR A 71 -0.94 3.24 19.88
CA TYR A 71 -1.09 3.55 18.46
C TYR A 71 -1.60 4.97 18.20
N ARG A 72 -2.16 5.65 19.21
CA ARG A 72 -2.84 6.94 19.03
C ARG A 72 -1.85 8.08 18.78
N GLY A 73 -2.38 9.16 18.21
CA GLY A 73 -1.71 10.42 17.93
C GLY A 73 -1.40 10.61 16.45
N THR A 74 -0.61 11.64 16.16
CA THR A 74 -0.17 11.98 14.81
C THR A 74 1.12 11.25 14.46
N TRP A 75 1.14 10.62 13.30
CA TRP A 75 2.26 9.91 12.72
C TRP A 75 2.56 10.45 11.32
N TYR A 76 3.78 10.27 10.86
CA TYR A 76 4.26 10.73 9.58
C TYR A 76 4.96 9.61 8.82
N ARG A 77 4.59 9.45 7.55
CA ARG A 77 5.27 8.61 6.56
C ARG A 77 5.83 9.49 5.48
N ALA A 78 6.95 9.14 4.89
CA ALA A 78 7.34 9.70 3.59
C ALA A 78 7.75 8.55 2.67
N ASN A 79 7.32 8.62 1.41
CA ASN A 79 7.81 7.67 0.40
C ASN A 79 9.21 8.10 -0.07
N ALA A 80 9.99 7.17 -0.64
CA ALA A 80 11.41 7.36 -0.95
C ALA A 80 11.74 8.65 -1.74
N TYR A 81 10.85 9.05 -2.64
CA TYR A 81 11.02 10.19 -3.53
C TYR A 81 10.18 11.42 -3.16
N GLU A 82 9.39 11.35 -2.09
CA GLU A 82 8.58 12.48 -1.65
C GLU A 82 9.41 13.50 -0.87
N LYS A 83 9.17 14.78 -1.14
CA LYS A 83 9.74 15.91 -0.39
C LYS A 83 8.97 16.21 0.90
N ASN A 84 7.74 15.73 0.98
CA ASN A 84 6.83 15.97 2.09
C ASN A 84 6.43 14.65 2.74
N ALA A 85 6.22 14.68 4.06
CA ALA A 85 5.65 13.55 4.76
C ALA A 85 4.11 13.60 4.72
N THR A 86 3.50 12.45 4.49
CA THR A 86 2.07 12.19 4.63
C THR A 86 1.73 11.97 6.11
N LYS A 87 0.66 12.61 6.57
CA LYS A 87 0.17 12.51 7.94
C LYS A 87 -0.80 11.34 8.08
N LEU A 88 -0.67 10.59 9.16
CA LEU A 88 -1.65 9.60 9.64
C LEU A 88 -2.07 10.00 11.06
N VAL A 89 -3.37 10.24 11.27
CA VAL A 89 -3.91 10.57 12.60
C VAL A 89 -4.71 9.38 13.13
N ILE A 90 -4.31 8.86 14.29
CA ILE A 90 -5.00 7.76 14.97
C ILE A 90 -5.60 8.33 16.26
N THR A 91 -6.92 8.29 16.41
CA THR A 91 -7.61 8.73 17.63
C THR A 91 -8.12 7.52 18.41
N THR A 92 -8.98 7.74 19.41
CA THR A 92 -9.66 6.64 20.11
C THR A 92 -10.53 5.80 19.17
N HIS A 93 -11.19 6.43 18.19
CA HIS A 93 -12.21 5.79 17.35
C HIS A 93 -11.99 5.96 15.85
N THR A 94 -10.91 6.61 15.42
CA THR A 94 -10.67 6.87 14.00
C THR A 94 -9.23 6.63 13.57
N ILE A 95 -9.04 6.20 12.33
CA ILE A 95 -7.74 6.11 11.65
C ILE A 95 -7.80 6.93 10.36
N ASN A 96 -6.97 7.97 10.27
CA ASN A 96 -6.95 8.92 9.15
C ASN A 96 -8.33 9.53 8.82
N GLY A 97 -9.14 9.76 9.84
CA GLY A 97 -10.52 10.22 9.65
C GLY A 97 -11.48 9.13 9.16
N ALA A 98 -11.12 7.86 9.13
CA ALA A 98 -12.09 6.76 8.98
C ALA A 98 -12.52 6.24 10.36
N ALA A 99 -13.81 6.00 10.58
CA ALA A 99 -14.31 5.38 11.80
C ALA A 99 -13.80 3.94 11.92
N ALA A 100 -13.25 3.57 13.07
CA ALA A 100 -12.66 2.26 13.31
C ALA A 100 -13.69 1.32 13.97
N TYR A 101 -13.90 0.16 13.36
CA TYR A 101 -14.82 -0.87 13.86
C TYR A 101 -14.09 -2.18 14.09
N GLN A 102 -14.50 -2.94 15.08
CA GLN A 102 -14.06 -4.33 15.23
C GLN A 102 -15.19 -5.27 14.83
N GLN A 103 -14.82 -6.36 14.18
CA GLN A 103 -15.74 -7.44 13.84
C GLN A 103 -16.18 -8.15 15.13
N THR A 104 -17.49 -8.38 15.26
CA THR A 104 -18.10 -9.11 16.38
C THR A 104 -18.74 -10.42 15.92
N ASP A 105 -19.18 -10.50 14.66
CA ASP A 105 -19.70 -11.74 14.08
C ASP A 105 -18.56 -12.55 13.43
N PRO A 106 -18.17 -13.72 13.96
CA PRO A 106 -17.10 -14.53 13.39
C PRO A 106 -17.46 -15.16 12.04
N ASN A 107 -18.75 -15.28 11.72
CA ASN A 107 -19.22 -15.89 10.47
C ASN A 107 -19.23 -14.90 9.30
N LEU A 108 -19.13 -13.60 9.59
CA LEU A 108 -19.09 -12.57 8.58
C LEU A 108 -17.76 -12.61 7.81
N LYS A 109 -17.85 -12.86 6.49
CA LYS A 109 -16.69 -12.85 5.59
C LYS A 109 -16.67 -11.55 4.79
N LEU A 110 -15.58 -10.80 4.91
CA LEU A 110 -15.29 -9.64 4.08
C LEU A 110 -14.51 -10.10 2.85
N ASN A 111 -15.16 -10.19 1.69
CA ASN A 111 -14.50 -10.50 0.44
C ASN A 111 -15.06 -9.65 -0.71
N ARG A 112 -14.33 -9.60 -1.83
CA ARG A 112 -14.76 -8.83 -3.01
C ARG A 112 -16.07 -9.34 -3.66
N HIS A 113 -16.46 -10.59 -3.38
CA HIS A 113 -17.62 -11.25 -3.97
C HIS A 113 -18.92 -10.99 -3.21
N SER A 114 -18.87 -10.29 -2.06
CA SER A 114 -20.03 -9.89 -1.29
C SER A 114 -20.51 -8.47 -1.64
N GLU A 115 -20.52 -8.08 -2.93
CA GLU A 115 -20.91 -6.74 -3.41
C GLU A 115 -22.22 -6.21 -2.78
N LYS A 116 -23.19 -7.09 -2.50
CA LYS A 116 -24.43 -6.72 -1.78
C LYS A 116 -24.21 -6.31 -0.32
N GLN A 117 -23.37 -7.01 0.44
CA GLN A 117 -23.01 -6.64 1.83
C GLN A 117 -22.08 -5.42 1.86
N ASN A 118 -21.25 -5.27 0.84
CA ASN A 118 -20.23 -4.23 0.73
C ASN A 118 -20.82 -2.82 0.54
N LYS A 119 -22.02 -2.71 -0.05
CA LYS A 119 -22.77 -1.44 -0.11
C LYS A 119 -23.25 -0.97 1.27
N GLU A 120 -23.54 -1.88 2.21
CA GLU A 120 -23.96 -1.53 3.58
C GLU A 120 -22.82 -0.83 4.34
N TYR A 121 -21.58 -1.25 4.08
CA TYR A 121 -20.36 -0.68 4.65
C TYR A 121 -19.81 0.51 3.86
N SER A 122 -20.56 1.02 2.87
CA SER A 122 -20.19 2.25 2.17
C SER A 122 -20.09 3.40 3.18
N GLY A 123 -18.91 4.01 3.26
CA GLY A 123 -18.61 5.03 4.25
C GLY A 123 -17.11 5.16 4.52
N ASN A 124 -16.75 6.23 5.21
CA ASN A 124 -15.39 6.47 5.66
C ASN A 124 -15.13 5.65 6.94
N ALA A 125 -14.97 4.32 6.79
CA ALA A 125 -14.81 3.38 7.88
C ALA A 125 -13.78 2.28 7.56
N VAL A 126 -13.12 1.79 8.61
CA VAL A 126 -12.12 0.71 8.55
C VAL A 126 -12.41 -0.34 9.60
N VAL A 127 -12.01 -1.57 9.32
CA VAL A 127 -12.02 -2.67 10.27
C VAL A 127 -10.65 -2.74 10.94
N VAL A 128 -10.65 -2.84 12.27
CA VAL A 128 -9.45 -2.94 13.09
C VAL A 128 -9.46 -4.20 13.94
N LYS A 129 -8.26 -4.76 14.16
CA LYS A 129 -8.04 -5.85 15.10
C LYS A 129 -6.72 -5.62 15.83
N SER A 130 -6.75 -5.63 17.17
CA SER A 130 -5.54 -5.55 18.00
C SER A 130 -5.21 -6.93 18.56
N VAL A 131 -4.06 -7.50 18.19
CA VAL A 131 -3.60 -8.82 18.65
C VAL A 131 -2.08 -8.80 18.77
N ASN A 132 -1.52 -9.37 19.85
CA ASN A 132 -0.07 -9.56 20.04
C ASN A 132 0.74 -8.29 19.73
N ASN A 133 0.35 -7.16 20.36
CA ASN A 133 0.97 -5.85 20.16
C ASN A 133 1.05 -5.39 18.67
N SER A 134 0.08 -5.83 17.86
CA SER A 134 -0.10 -5.39 16.49
C SER A 134 -1.52 -4.85 16.29
N LEU A 135 -1.62 -3.67 15.67
CA LEU A 135 -2.89 -3.11 15.20
C LEU A 135 -3.02 -3.40 13.70
N LYS A 136 -3.93 -4.30 13.35
CA LYS A 136 -4.31 -4.58 11.97
C LYS A 136 -5.43 -3.65 11.55
N VAL A 137 -5.34 -3.08 10.37
CA VAL A 137 -6.28 -2.12 9.81
C VAL A 137 -6.54 -2.51 8.36
N ARG A 138 -7.81 -2.65 7.98
CA ARG A 138 -8.21 -2.88 6.59
C ARG A 138 -9.48 -2.12 6.27
N GLY A 139 -9.67 -1.71 5.02
CA GLY A 139 -10.99 -1.35 4.53
C GLY A 139 -11.92 -2.58 4.55
N PHE A 140 -13.23 -2.35 4.54
CA PHE A 140 -14.22 -3.43 4.47
C PHE A 140 -14.09 -4.28 3.20
N LEU A 141 -13.55 -3.70 2.13
CA LEU A 141 -13.39 -4.35 0.82
C LEU A 141 -11.94 -4.78 0.54
N ASP A 142 -11.02 -4.43 1.43
CA ASP A 142 -9.61 -4.70 1.25
C ASP A 142 -9.32 -6.17 1.56
N LEU A 143 -8.51 -6.79 0.71
CA LEU A 143 -8.10 -8.19 0.86
C LEU A 143 -6.95 -8.37 1.87
N VAL A 144 -6.25 -7.29 2.20
CA VAL A 144 -5.03 -7.31 3.01
C VAL A 144 -5.13 -6.35 4.17
N ASP A 145 -4.53 -6.74 5.29
CA ASP A 145 -4.35 -5.87 6.44
C ASP A 145 -3.11 -4.99 6.25
N LEU A 146 -3.22 -3.73 6.65
CA LEU A 146 -2.09 -2.92 7.04
C LEU A 146 -1.84 -3.14 8.53
N VAL A 147 -0.63 -3.59 8.88
CA VAL A 147 -0.31 -3.93 10.28
C VAL A 147 0.68 -2.90 10.84
N TYR A 148 0.33 -2.33 11.98
CA TYR A 148 1.17 -1.44 12.76
C TYR A 148 1.68 -2.13 14.01
N ARG A 149 2.99 -2.06 14.26
CA ARG A 149 3.65 -2.58 15.47
C ARG A 149 4.42 -1.44 16.14
N PRO A 150 4.14 -1.10 17.41
CA PRO A 150 4.90 -0.09 18.12
C PRO A 150 6.36 -0.52 18.27
N GLY A 151 7.28 0.43 18.15
CA GLY A 151 8.70 0.18 18.34
C GLY A 151 9.52 1.47 18.37
N GLN A 152 10.84 1.31 18.33
CA GLN A 152 11.78 2.41 18.20
C GLN A 152 12.74 2.13 17.05
N PHE A 153 13.04 3.16 16.27
CA PHE A 153 14.06 3.08 15.22
C PHE A 153 15.04 4.22 15.41
N LYS A 154 16.30 3.88 15.70
CA LYS A 154 17.39 4.85 15.97
C LYS A 154 16.98 5.88 17.04
N GLY A 155 16.37 5.41 18.13
CA GLY A 155 15.91 6.23 19.26
C GLY A 155 14.62 7.01 19.03
N GLN A 156 14.00 6.88 17.84
CA GLN A 156 12.74 7.56 17.51
C GLN A 156 11.55 6.62 17.68
N PRO A 157 10.51 6.99 18.45
CA PRO A 157 9.27 6.23 18.50
C PRO A 157 8.62 6.10 17.12
N CYS A 158 8.29 4.88 16.74
CA CYS A 158 7.71 4.58 15.44
C CYS A 158 6.64 3.50 15.52
N LEU A 159 5.80 3.42 14.49
CA LEU A 159 5.04 2.22 14.17
C LEU A 159 5.69 1.56 12.97
N PHE A 160 6.22 0.37 13.16
CA PHE A 160 6.64 -0.49 12.07
C PHE A 160 5.42 -0.95 11.28
N MET A 161 5.51 -0.86 9.96
CA MET A 161 4.45 -1.18 9.04
C MET A 161 4.74 -2.48 8.33
N SER A 162 3.74 -3.36 8.29
CA SER A 162 3.68 -4.49 7.37
C SER A 162 2.52 -4.30 6.42
N TYR A 163 2.74 -4.50 5.13
CA TYR A 163 1.68 -4.51 4.12
C TYR A 163 1.76 -5.78 3.29
N GLY A 164 0.60 -6.34 2.93
CA GLY A 164 0.49 -7.54 2.09
C GLY A 164 0.24 -8.83 2.87
N THR A 165 0.69 -9.96 2.33
CA THR A 165 0.34 -11.31 2.83
C THR A 165 1.22 -11.81 3.98
N ASN A 166 2.41 -11.23 4.18
CA ASN A 166 3.30 -11.60 5.28
C ASN A 166 3.27 -10.54 6.41
N PRO A 167 2.43 -10.71 7.44
CA PRO A 167 2.28 -9.72 8.52
C PRO A 167 3.51 -9.58 9.42
N LYS A 168 4.52 -10.46 9.28
CA LYS A 168 5.77 -10.40 10.03
C LYS A 168 6.82 -9.51 9.35
N ALA A 169 6.70 -9.29 8.04
CA ALA A 169 7.64 -8.46 7.30
C ALA A 169 7.54 -7.00 7.76
N THR A 170 8.68 -6.36 7.97
CA THR A 170 8.74 -4.91 8.21
C THR A 170 9.04 -4.25 6.88
N ASN A 171 8.03 -3.63 6.27
CA ASN A 171 8.18 -2.99 4.97
C ASN A 171 8.40 -1.48 5.06
N GLY A 172 8.17 -0.90 6.24
CA GLY A 172 8.37 0.53 6.47
C GLY A 172 8.20 0.89 7.94
N ALA A 173 8.33 2.18 8.23
CA ALA A 173 8.00 2.74 9.53
C ALA A 173 7.36 4.11 9.38
N ILE A 174 6.52 4.47 10.35
CA ILE A 174 5.98 5.81 10.51
C ILE A 174 6.38 6.38 11.86
N PHE A 175 6.65 7.68 11.89
CA PHE A 175 7.30 8.33 13.01
C PHE A 175 6.40 9.40 13.61
N LYS A 176 6.54 9.66 14.91
CA LYS A 176 5.91 10.84 15.53
C LYS A 176 6.50 12.15 15.00
N ASP A 177 7.79 12.16 14.74
CA ASP A 177 8.49 13.29 14.16
C ASP A 177 8.45 13.26 12.63
N LYS A 178 8.03 14.38 12.04
CA LYS A 178 8.00 14.59 10.59
C LYS A 178 9.40 14.56 9.98
N SER A 179 10.40 15.09 10.69
CA SER A 179 11.78 15.14 10.21
C SER A 179 12.40 13.75 10.18
N ALA A 180 12.17 12.93 11.21
CA ALA A 180 12.55 11.51 11.20
C ALA A 180 11.91 10.73 10.03
N ALA A 181 10.62 10.95 9.76
CA ALA A 181 9.94 10.30 8.63
C ALA A 181 10.60 10.66 7.28
N LEU A 182 10.97 11.92 7.07
CA LEU A 182 11.70 12.34 5.87
C LEU A 182 13.12 11.78 5.84
N LYS A 183 13.86 11.83 6.96
CA LYS A 183 15.24 11.34 7.08
C LYS A 183 15.35 9.87 6.70
N TYR A 184 14.42 9.04 7.16
CA TYR A 184 14.46 7.58 6.99
C TYR A 184 13.61 7.05 5.84
N ARG A 185 13.02 7.90 5.00
CA ARG A 185 12.11 7.51 3.89
C ARG A 185 12.71 6.57 2.84
N LYS A 186 14.04 6.56 2.70
CA LYS A 186 14.78 5.69 1.76
C LYS A 186 15.40 4.47 2.46
N PHE A 187 15.20 4.32 3.76
CA PHE A 187 15.77 3.21 4.50
C PHE A 187 15.04 1.91 4.11
N ASP A 188 15.82 0.84 3.94
CA ASP A 188 15.29 -0.50 3.68
C ASP A 188 14.90 -1.18 5.00
N PHE A 189 13.63 -1.06 5.34
CA PHE A 189 13.09 -1.59 6.60
C PHE A 189 12.97 -3.11 6.65
N SER A 190 13.16 -3.82 5.52
CA SER A 190 13.19 -5.29 5.52
C SER A 190 14.36 -5.85 6.33
N LYS A 191 15.36 -5.02 6.60
CA LYS A 191 16.55 -5.32 7.40
C LYS A 191 16.36 -5.09 8.89
N VAL A 192 15.19 -4.58 9.30
CA VAL A 192 14.85 -4.39 10.72
C VAL A 192 14.18 -5.66 11.22
N ASN A 193 14.99 -6.51 11.86
CA ASN A 193 14.57 -7.66 12.64
C ASN A 193 14.60 -7.33 14.12
#